data_AF-A0A4Q6A8W5-F1
#
_entry.id   AF-A0A4Q6A8W5-F1
#
_cell.length_a   1.000
_cell.length_b   1.000
_cell.length_c   1.000
_cell.angle_alpha   90.00
_cell.angle_beta   90.00
_cell.angle_gamma   90.00
#
_symmetry.space_group_name_H-M   'P 1'
#
loop_
_entity.id
_entity.type
_entity.pdbx_description
1 polymer ?
#
loop_
_entity_poly.entity_id
_entity_poly.type
_entity_poly.pdbx_seq_one_letter_code
_entity_poly.pdbx_strand_id
1 'polypeptide(L)'
;MAAYLLAEGLVLSAYQFLKYKADAKKTANSLTDIGFEKQSITLKDLKQLQAVCEAVYLTRTLVNEPLSYLTAEQLAKDITAIGKEGGFRVNVLGKAKIEQMNMGGLLAVNRGSMLPPTFTIMEHRPAKAINKAPIVLVGKGIVYDTGGLSLKPTANSMDRMKSDMSGAALVTGVMYVAAQLDLPLHIVALVPATDNRPGENAYVPGDVITMYSGTTVEVLNTDAEGRLVLGDALH
;
A
#
# COMPACT_ATOMS: atom_id res chain seq x y z
N MET A 1 19.99 -23.27 3.04
CA MET A 1 19.25 -22.90 1.81
C MET A 1 18.01 -23.75 1.59
N ALA A 2 18.10 -25.09 1.48
CA ALA A 2 16.92 -25.95 1.28
C ALA A 2 15.83 -25.77 2.36
N ALA A 3 16.21 -25.76 3.64
CA ALA A 3 15.27 -25.54 4.75
C ALA A 3 14.58 -24.17 4.70
N TYR A 4 15.30 -23.11 4.29
CA TYR A 4 14.75 -21.77 4.12
C TYR A 4 13.64 -21.77 3.06
N LEU A 5 13.95 -22.25 1.85
CA LEU A 5 13.02 -22.25 0.72
C LEU A 5 11.80 -23.13 0.97
N LEU A 6 12.00 -24.30 1.61
CA LEU A 6 10.90 -25.17 1.99
C LEU A 6 9.97 -24.47 2.99
N ALA A 7 10.53 -23.85 4.03
CA ALA A 7 9.75 -23.14 5.02
C ALA A 7 9.03 -21.92 4.42
N GLU A 8 9.69 -21.16 3.54
CA GLU A 8 9.06 -20.06 2.81
C GLU A 8 7.84 -20.55 2.02
N GLY A 9 7.97 -21.65 1.27
CA GLY A 9 6.84 -22.25 0.54
C GLY A 9 5.69 -22.69 1.47
N LEU A 10 6.02 -23.34 2.58
CA LEU A 10 5.03 -23.78 3.57
C LEU A 10 4.30 -22.59 4.20
N VAL A 11 5.03 -21.56 4.64
CA VAL A 11 4.43 -20.34 5.21
C VAL A 11 3.60 -19.65 4.14
N LEU A 12 4.15 -19.32 2.97
CA LEU A 12 3.41 -18.55 1.96
C LEU A 12 2.16 -19.28 1.41
N SER A 13 2.12 -20.61 1.45
CA SER A 13 0.94 -21.41 1.11
C SER A 13 -0.09 -21.51 2.24
N ALA A 14 0.33 -21.29 3.49
CA ALA A 14 -0.55 -21.30 4.66
C ALA A 14 -1.40 -20.02 4.80
N TYR A 15 -1.11 -18.94 4.06
CA TYR A 15 -1.89 -17.71 4.10
C TYR A 15 -3.37 -17.94 3.76
N GLN A 16 -4.26 -17.44 4.60
CA GLN A 16 -5.70 -17.42 4.33
C GLN A 16 -6.32 -16.07 4.70
N PHE A 17 -7.13 -15.54 3.79
CA PHE A 17 -7.95 -14.37 4.07
C PHE A 17 -9.36 -14.80 4.49
N LEU A 18 -9.56 -15.02 5.79
CA LEU A 18 -10.82 -15.56 6.35
C LEU A 18 -11.68 -14.52 7.08
N LYS A 19 -11.22 -13.26 7.16
CA LYS A 19 -11.82 -12.18 7.98
C LYS A 19 -13.34 -12.04 7.83
N TYR A 20 -13.87 -12.26 6.63
CA TYR A 20 -15.30 -12.11 6.31
C TYR A 20 -16.07 -13.43 6.15
N LYS A 21 -15.44 -14.58 6.43
CA LYS A 21 -16.11 -15.88 6.35
C LYS A 21 -16.79 -16.20 7.68
N ALA A 22 -18.09 -16.50 7.64
CA ALA A 22 -18.86 -16.87 8.83
C ALA A 22 -18.34 -18.14 9.52
N ASP A 23 -17.78 -19.07 8.74
CA ASP A 23 -17.23 -20.34 9.19
C ASP A 23 -15.69 -20.36 9.25
N ALA A 24 -15.05 -19.19 9.38
CA ALA A 24 -13.59 -19.04 9.37
C ALA A 24 -12.84 -20.08 10.22
N LYS A 25 -13.33 -20.38 11.43
CA LYS A 25 -12.72 -21.38 12.33
C LYS A 25 -12.69 -22.80 11.76
N LYS A 26 -13.66 -23.17 10.91
CA LYS A 26 -13.73 -24.48 10.27
C LYS A 26 -12.81 -24.59 9.04
N THR A 27 -12.51 -23.45 8.39
CA THR A 27 -11.66 -23.39 7.20
C THR A 27 -10.19 -23.12 7.52
N ALA A 28 -9.89 -22.69 8.75
CA ALA A 28 -8.54 -22.35 9.17
C ALA A 28 -7.57 -23.52 8.98
N ASN A 29 -6.42 -23.25 8.37
CA ASN A 29 -5.32 -24.20 8.25
C ASN A 29 -4.81 -24.60 9.64
N SER A 30 -4.32 -25.84 9.76
CA SER A 30 -3.83 -26.39 11.03
C SER A 30 -2.34 -26.14 11.30
N LEU A 31 -1.58 -25.67 10.31
CA LEU A 31 -0.15 -25.38 10.48
C LEU A 31 0.02 -24.08 11.27
N THR A 32 0.45 -24.20 12.53
CA THR A 32 0.70 -23.07 13.44
C THR A 32 2.18 -22.76 13.60
N ASP A 33 3.04 -23.79 13.58
CA ASP A 33 4.46 -23.67 13.91
C ASP A 33 5.33 -24.54 12.98
N ILE A 34 6.52 -24.06 12.65
CA ILE A 34 7.56 -24.80 11.92
C ILE A 34 8.82 -24.82 12.77
N GLY A 35 9.21 -26.00 13.24
CA GLY A 35 10.46 -26.22 13.98
C GLY A 35 11.64 -26.47 13.06
N PHE A 36 12.84 -26.02 13.47
CA PHE A 36 14.08 -26.26 12.74
C PHE A 36 15.13 -26.88 13.65
N GLU A 37 15.86 -27.86 13.11
CA GLU A 37 17.10 -28.34 13.71
C GLU A 37 18.21 -27.28 13.61
N LYS A 38 19.10 -27.25 14.61
CA LYS A 38 20.10 -26.17 14.79
C LYS A 38 21.01 -25.95 13.57
N GLN A 39 21.33 -27.01 12.83
CA GLN A 39 22.21 -26.95 11.65
C GLN A 39 21.47 -26.64 10.34
N SER A 40 20.13 -26.62 10.34
CA SER A 40 19.32 -26.50 9.11
C SER A 40 19.21 -25.08 8.59
N ILE A 41 19.20 -24.09 9.48
CA ILE A 41 19.07 -22.67 9.16
C ILE A 41 19.75 -21.82 10.23
N THR A 42 20.35 -20.69 9.84
CA THR A 42 20.92 -19.75 10.81
C THR A 42 19.82 -18.92 11.46
N LEU A 43 20.03 -18.43 12.68
CA LEU A 43 19.07 -17.53 13.33
C LEU A 43 18.86 -16.22 12.54
N LYS A 44 19.89 -15.76 11.83
CA LYS A 44 19.79 -14.58 10.96
C LYS A 44 18.85 -14.84 9.80
N ASP A 45 19.04 -15.95 9.09
CA ASP A 45 18.20 -16.31 7.95
C ASP A 45 16.76 -16.61 8.39
N LEU A 46 16.57 -17.21 9.57
CA LEU A 46 15.24 -17.45 10.13
C LEU A 46 14.50 -16.14 10.44
N LYS A 47 15.17 -15.16 11.05
CA LYS A 47 14.59 -13.82 11.29
C LYS A 47 14.23 -13.12 9.99
N GLN A 48 15.10 -13.21 8.98
CA GLN A 48 14.84 -12.64 7.66
C GLN A 48 13.62 -13.31 7.00
N LEU A 49 13.56 -14.65 7.03
CA LEU A 49 12.44 -15.42 6.49
C LEU A 49 11.12 -15.00 7.15
N GLN A 50 11.10 -14.95 8.49
CA GLN A 50 9.92 -14.57 9.24
C GLN A 50 9.44 -13.15 8.88
N ALA A 51 10.34 -12.16 8.94
CA ALA A 51 10.00 -10.77 8.64
C ALA A 51 9.45 -10.61 7.21
N VAL A 52 10.06 -11.29 6.23
CA VAL A 52 9.61 -11.26 4.83
C VAL A 52 8.25 -11.93 4.67
N CYS A 53 8.03 -13.11 5.24
CA CYS A 53 6.74 -13.80 5.13
C CYS A 53 5.61 -13.02 5.80
N GLU A 54 5.85 -12.45 6.99
CA GLU A 54 4.90 -11.58 7.68
C GLU A 54 4.56 -10.34 6.83
N ALA A 55 5.57 -9.69 6.24
CA ALA A 55 5.34 -8.56 5.34
C ALA A 55 4.52 -8.94 4.09
N VAL A 56 4.75 -10.13 3.53
CA VAL A 56 3.94 -10.66 2.42
C VAL A 56 2.50 -10.90 2.87
N TYR A 57 2.28 -11.41 4.09
CA TYR A 57 0.95 -11.58 4.66
C TYR A 57 0.23 -10.24 4.85
N LEU A 58 0.91 -9.25 5.41
CA LEU A 58 0.39 -7.88 5.57
C LEU A 58 0.00 -7.30 4.20
N THR A 59 0.90 -7.41 3.22
CA THR A 59 0.66 -6.95 1.84
C THR A 59 -0.56 -7.63 1.22
N ARG A 60 -0.62 -8.97 1.30
CA ARG A 60 -1.77 -9.74 0.79
C ARG A 60 -3.06 -9.40 1.51
N THR A 61 -3.01 -9.14 2.81
CA THR A 61 -4.18 -8.78 3.62
C THR A 61 -4.75 -7.47 3.12
N LEU A 62 -3.94 -6.42 3.03
CA LEU A 62 -4.35 -5.12 2.51
C LEU A 62 -4.94 -5.22 1.08
N VAL A 63 -4.28 -5.95 0.18
CA VAL A 63 -4.78 -6.15 -1.20
C VAL A 63 -6.10 -6.93 -1.25
N ASN A 64 -6.32 -7.83 -0.30
CA ASN A 64 -7.54 -8.65 -0.25
C ASN A 64 -8.73 -7.92 0.39
N GLU A 65 -8.49 -6.88 1.18
CA GLU A 65 -9.57 -6.08 1.74
C GLU A 65 -10.46 -5.48 0.65
N PRO A 66 -11.79 -5.59 0.74
CA PRO A 66 -12.68 -4.95 -0.21
C PRO A 66 -12.86 -3.47 0.16
N LEU A 67 -13.25 -2.66 -0.82
CA LEU A 67 -13.51 -1.22 -0.66
C LEU A 67 -14.50 -0.90 0.47
N SER A 68 -15.45 -1.80 0.77
CA SER A 68 -16.39 -1.61 1.88
C SER A 68 -15.73 -1.53 3.26
N TYR A 69 -14.49 -2.03 3.38
CA TYR A 69 -13.71 -2.01 4.61
C TYR A 69 -12.38 -1.27 4.47
N LEU A 70 -11.88 -1.01 3.25
CA LEU A 70 -10.60 -0.33 3.03
C LEU A 70 -10.80 0.94 2.18
N THR A 71 -11.08 2.05 2.86
CA THR A 71 -11.05 3.41 2.28
C THR A 71 -9.64 3.99 2.34
N ALA A 72 -9.37 5.14 1.71
CA ALA A 72 -8.06 5.80 1.82
C ALA A 72 -7.71 6.21 3.26
N GLU A 73 -8.71 6.60 4.06
CA GLU A 73 -8.54 6.85 5.49
C GLU A 73 -8.27 5.58 6.28
N GLN A 74 -8.96 4.47 5.95
CA GLN A 74 -8.73 3.20 6.63
C GLN A 74 -7.35 2.61 6.27
N LEU A 75 -6.93 2.71 5.01
CA LEU A 75 -5.58 2.34 4.59
C LEU A 75 -4.52 3.09 5.39
N ALA A 76 -4.67 4.41 5.57
CA ALA A 76 -3.74 5.21 6.37
C ALA A 76 -3.73 4.79 7.86
N LYS A 77 -4.89 4.44 8.42
CA LYS A 77 -5.00 3.90 9.79
C LYS A 77 -4.32 2.54 9.92
N ASP A 78 -4.52 1.64 8.96
CA ASP A 78 -3.92 0.31 8.96
C ASP A 78 -2.39 0.42 8.82
N ILE A 79 -1.89 1.29 7.93
CA ILE A 79 -0.45 1.58 7.81
C ILE A 79 0.11 2.15 9.12
N THR A 80 -0.64 3.02 9.81
CA THR A 80 -0.21 3.57 11.11
C THR A 80 -0.11 2.47 12.18
N ALA A 81 -1.06 1.53 12.20
CA ALA A 81 -1.01 0.38 13.11
C ALA A 81 0.18 -0.54 12.80
N ILE A 82 0.40 -0.84 11.53
CA ILE A 82 1.56 -1.63 11.06
C ILE A 82 2.87 -0.92 11.40
N GLY A 83 2.94 0.41 11.28
CA GLY A 83 4.12 1.19 11.66
C GLY A 83 4.44 1.10 13.14
N LYS A 84 3.41 1.17 14.00
CA LYS A 84 3.56 1.01 15.44
C LYS A 84 4.07 -0.40 15.82
N GLU A 85 3.52 -1.43 15.20
CA GLU A 85 3.93 -2.83 15.42
C GLU A 85 5.33 -3.10 14.87
N GLY A 86 5.59 -2.64 13.64
CA GLY A 86 6.82 -2.86 12.90
C GLY A 86 8.00 -2.02 13.39
N GLY A 87 7.75 -0.89 14.07
CA GLY A 87 8.80 -0.03 14.62
C GLY A 87 9.28 1.08 13.67
N PHE A 88 8.43 1.56 12.76
CA PHE A 88 8.74 2.69 11.87
C PHE A 88 7.74 3.85 12.05
N ARG A 89 8.17 5.07 11.75
CA ARG A 89 7.35 6.27 11.92
C ARG A 89 6.33 6.37 10.78
N VAL A 90 5.11 6.78 11.11
CA VAL A 90 4.06 7.10 10.14
C VAL A 90 3.52 8.50 10.41
N ASN A 91 3.38 9.30 9.36
CA ASN A 91 2.72 10.60 9.37
C ASN A 91 1.68 10.64 8.25
N VAL A 92 0.46 11.08 8.55
CA VAL A 92 -0.66 11.09 7.59
C VAL A 92 -1.11 12.53 7.37
N LEU A 93 -1.15 12.95 6.11
CA LEU A 93 -1.76 14.21 5.71
C LEU A 93 -3.20 13.93 5.28
N GLY A 94 -4.15 14.64 5.90
CA GLY A 94 -5.55 14.64 5.49
C GLY A 94 -5.85 15.66 4.40
N LYS A 95 -7.07 15.63 3.86
CA LYS A 95 -7.55 16.49 2.75
C LYS A 95 -7.16 17.96 2.88
N ALA A 96 -7.40 18.59 4.03
CA ALA A 96 -7.08 20.01 4.23
C ALA A 96 -5.59 20.34 4.01
N LYS A 97 -4.69 19.43 4.40
CA LYS A 97 -3.26 19.62 4.17
C LYS A 97 -2.86 19.36 2.72
N ILE A 98 -3.48 18.37 2.08
CA ILE A 98 -3.32 18.05 0.66
C ILE A 98 -3.76 19.24 -0.21
N GLU A 99 -4.89 19.87 0.13
CA GLU A 99 -5.38 21.10 -0.49
C GLU A 99 -4.42 22.27 -0.29
N GLN A 100 -3.95 22.49 0.94
CA GLN A 100 -2.96 23.54 1.23
C GLN A 100 -1.66 23.36 0.43
N MET A 101 -1.27 22.12 0.16
CA MET A 101 -0.09 21.80 -0.63
C MET A 101 -0.33 21.88 -2.14
N ASN A 102 -1.57 22.08 -2.61
CA ASN A 102 -1.93 22.08 -4.02
C ASN A 102 -1.55 20.78 -4.76
N MET A 103 -1.76 19.62 -4.13
CA MET A 103 -1.59 18.32 -4.78
C MET A 103 -2.73 18.04 -5.76
N GLY A 104 -2.74 18.77 -6.88
CA GLY A 104 -3.89 18.81 -7.79
C GLY A 104 -4.15 17.51 -8.54
N GLY A 105 -3.16 16.64 -8.74
CA GLY A 105 -3.35 15.29 -9.27
C GLY A 105 -4.15 14.41 -8.32
N LEU A 106 -3.73 14.31 -7.06
CA LEU A 106 -4.45 13.56 -6.03
C LEU A 106 -5.85 14.12 -5.78
N LEU A 107 -5.97 15.45 -5.72
CA LEU A 107 -7.25 16.11 -5.52
C LEU A 107 -8.20 15.89 -6.71
N ALA A 108 -7.70 15.97 -7.95
CA ALA A 108 -8.50 15.76 -9.17
C ALA A 108 -9.09 14.34 -9.21
N VAL A 109 -8.26 13.32 -8.98
CA VAL A 109 -8.71 11.92 -8.95
C VAL A 109 -9.77 11.68 -7.86
N ASN A 110 -9.62 12.33 -6.70
CA ASN A 110 -10.57 12.20 -5.60
C ASN A 110 -11.91 12.91 -5.84
N ARG A 111 -12.05 13.86 -6.77
CA ARG A 111 -13.24 14.74 -6.84
C ARG A 111 -14.57 14.01 -7.00
N GLY A 112 -14.57 12.83 -7.63
CA GLY A 112 -15.76 12.00 -7.77
C GLY A 112 -16.16 11.22 -6.52
N SER A 113 -15.32 11.22 -5.49
CA SER A 113 -15.52 10.49 -4.25
C SER A 113 -16.11 11.35 -3.13
N MET A 114 -16.96 10.72 -2.31
CA MET A 114 -17.43 11.29 -1.05
C MET A 114 -16.43 11.08 0.10
N LEU A 115 -15.48 10.15 -0.08
CA LEU A 115 -14.48 9.80 0.91
C LEU A 115 -13.22 10.65 0.67
N PRO A 116 -12.61 11.23 1.71
CA PRO A 116 -11.47 12.12 1.54
C PRO A 116 -10.20 11.33 1.13
N PRO A 117 -9.27 11.97 0.40
CA PRO A 117 -7.99 11.37 0.09
C PRO A 117 -7.05 11.50 1.30
N THR A 118 -6.01 10.68 1.32
CA THR A 118 -4.93 10.76 2.31
C THR A 118 -3.57 10.72 1.62
N PHE A 119 -2.56 11.24 2.29
CA PHE A 119 -1.16 11.09 1.87
C PHE A 119 -0.35 10.59 3.06
N THR A 120 0.12 9.36 2.98
CA THR A 120 0.84 8.70 4.08
C THR A 120 2.34 8.71 3.83
N ILE A 121 3.10 9.14 4.83
CA ILE A 121 4.57 9.22 4.83
C ILE A 121 5.06 8.25 5.89
N MET A 122 5.85 7.25 5.49
CA MET A 122 6.50 6.30 6.38
C MET A 122 8.00 6.57 6.41
N GLU A 123 8.64 6.46 7.56
CA GLU A 123 10.08 6.68 7.71
C GLU A 123 10.73 5.62 8.62
N HIS A 124 11.73 4.93 8.07
CA HIS A 124 12.69 4.09 8.81
C HIS A 124 14.04 4.80 8.75
N ARG A 125 14.54 5.24 9.91
CA ARG A 125 15.78 6.00 10.00
C ARG A 125 16.60 5.54 11.21
N PRO A 126 17.47 4.52 11.04
CA PRO A 126 18.35 4.09 12.11
C PRO A 126 19.41 5.15 12.39
N ALA A 127 19.92 5.20 13.62
CA ALA A 127 20.92 6.20 14.04
C ALA A 127 22.22 6.13 13.23
N LYS A 128 22.56 4.95 12.69
CA LYS A 128 23.77 4.68 11.90
C LYS A 128 23.44 4.29 10.47
N ALA A 129 22.51 4.99 9.82
CA ALA A 129 22.21 4.79 8.41
C ALA A 129 23.47 5.00 7.54
N ILE A 130 23.74 4.07 6.60
CA ILE A 130 24.95 4.10 5.75
C ILE A 130 24.80 4.97 4.52
N ASN A 131 23.56 5.25 4.09
CA ASN A 131 23.25 6.11 2.95
C ASN A 131 23.15 7.58 3.38
N LYS A 132 23.72 8.47 2.55
CA LYS A 132 23.69 9.93 2.80
C LYS A 132 22.32 10.57 2.56
N ALA A 133 21.58 10.07 1.58
CA ALA A 133 20.24 10.52 1.21
C ALA A 133 19.27 9.33 1.29
N PRO A 134 17.99 9.55 1.65
CA PRO A 134 17.03 8.47 1.80
C PRO A 134 16.78 7.75 0.48
N ILE A 135 16.53 6.45 0.55
CA ILE A 135 15.87 5.72 -0.53
C ILE A 135 14.38 6.07 -0.42
N VAL A 136 13.80 6.64 -1.48
CA VAL A 136 12.38 6.99 -1.52
C VAL A 136 11.61 5.93 -2.31
N LEU A 137 10.62 5.32 -1.68
CA LEU A 137 9.70 4.37 -2.29
C LEU A 137 8.33 5.05 -2.45
N VAL A 138 7.70 4.94 -3.62
CA VAL A 138 6.37 5.52 -3.84
C VAL A 138 5.40 4.42 -4.24
N GLY A 139 4.33 4.25 -3.46
CA GLY A 139 3.32 3.22 -3.69
C GLY A 139 1.99 3.83 -4.11
N LYS A 140 1.48 3.46 -5.29
CA LYS A 140 0.12 3.83 -5.74
C LYS A 140 -0.91 3.33 -4.73
N GLY A 141 -1.75 4.25 -4.21
CA GLY A 141 -2.75 3.98 -3.18
C GLY A 141 -4.20 4.10 -3.66
N ILE A 142 -4.52 3.68 -4.89
CA ILE A 142 -5.90 3.72 -5.37
C ILE A 142 -6.69 2.56 -4.77
N VAL A 143 -7.48 2.82 -3.73
CA VAL A 143 -8.15 1.76 -2.94
C VAL A 143 -9.28 1.06 -3.71
N TYR A 144 -9.83 1.73 -4.72
CA TYR A 144 -10.67 1.13 -5.74
C TYR A 144 -10.70 2.02 -6.97
N ASP A 145 -10.59 1.40 -8.14
CA ASP A 145 -10.54 2.09 -9.42
C ASP A 145 -11.69 1.67 -10.33
N THR A 146 -12.67 2.55 -10.52
CA THR A 146 -13.72 2.33 -11.52
C THR A 146 -13.31 2.83 -12.91
N GLY A 147 -12.20 3.56 -13.00
CA GLY A 147 -11.81 4.39 -14.14
C GLY A 147 -12.41 5.79 -14.18
N GLY A 148 -13.14 6.20 -13.14
CA GLY A 148 -13.85 7.48 -13.13
C GLY A 148 -14.93 7.55 -14.23
N LEU A 149 -15.00 8.65 -14.97
CA LEU A 149 -15.92 8.79 -16.12
C LEU A 149 -15.47 7.99 -17.36
N SER A 150 -14.21 7.61 -17.43
CA SER A 150 -13.65 6.64 -18.39
C SER A 150 -13.89 5.22 -17.86
N LEU A 151 -15.16 4.89 -17.62
CA LEU A 151 -15.59 3.74 -16.83
C LEU A 151 -15.05 2.41 -17.38
N LYS A 152 -14.45 1.60 -16.50
CA LYS A 152 -14.00 0.25 -16.83
C LYS A 152 -15.19 -0.69 -17.12
N PRO A 153 -15.00 -1.71 -17.97
CA PRO A 153 -15.91 -2.86 -18.01
C PRO A 153 -15.96 -3.57 -16.65
N THR A 154 -17.10 -4.18 -16.30
CA THR A 154 -17.25 -4.86 -15.01
C THR A 154 -16.46 -6.17 -14.95
N ALA A 155 -16.72 -7.10 -15.87
CA ALA A 155 -16.20 -8.47 -15.80
C ALA A 155 -14.71 -8.53 -16.17
N ASN A 156 -13.91 -9.20 -15.33
CA ASN A 156 -12.46 -9.37 -15.50
C ASN A 156 -11.68 -8.04 -15.62
N SER A 157 -12.22 -6.96 -15.06
CA SER A 157 -11.61 -5.64 -15.06
C SER A 157 -11.95 -4.95 -13.73
N MET A 158 -13.07 -4.21 -13.63
CA MET A 158 -13.43 -3.50 -12.40
C MET A 158 -13.57 -4.42 -11.17
N ASP A 159 -14.02 -5.66 -11.36
CA ASP A 159 -14.17 -6.67 -10.30
C ASP A 159 -12.88 -7.01 -9.53
N ARG A 160 -11.70 -6.67 -10.07
CA ARG A 160 -10.39 -6.87 -9.41
C ARG A 160 -9.76 -5.59 -8.86
N MET A 161 -10.38 -4.44 -9.06
CA MET A 161 -9.74 -3.13 -8.83
C MET A 161 -9.58 -2.72 -7.36
N LYS A 162 -10.05 -3.53 -6.40
CA LYS A 162 -9.59 -3.42 -5.00
C LYS A 162 -8.07 -3.59 -4.86
N SER A 163 -7.44 -4.27 -5.83
CA SER A 163 -6.00 -4.51 -5.86
C SER A 163 -5.18 -3.32 -6.39
N ASP A 164 -5.81 -2.23 -6.80
CA ASP A 164 -5.13 -1.09 -7.43
C ASP A 164 -4.32 -0.21 -6.43
N MET A 165 -4.34 -0.61 -5.15
CA MET A 165 -3.49 -0.12 -4.07
C MET A 165 -2.31 -1.07 -3.73
N SER A 166 -2.06 -2.11 -4.55
CA SER A 166 -0.99 -3.10 -4.29
C SER A 166 0.39 -2.45 -4.16
N GLY A 167 0.64 -1.32 -4.83
CA GLY A 167 1.87 -0.54 -4.67
C GLY A 167 2.02 0.01 -3.25
N ALA A 168 0.96 0.62 -2.70
CA ALA A 168 0.91 1.08 -1.31
C ALA A 168 1.10 -0.06 -0.31
N ALA A 169 0.44 -1.22 -0.54
CA ALA A 169 0.59 -2.40 0.28
C ALA A 169 2.05 -2.90 0.29
N LEU A 170 2.67 -2.99 -0.89
CA LEU A 170 4.05 -3.44 -1.06
C LEU A 170 5.04 -2.55 -0.32
N VAL A 171 4.98 -1.22 -0.51
CA VAL A 171 5.92 -0.32 0.17
C VAL A 171 5.74 -0.34 1.68
N THR A 172 4.52 -0.55 2.17
CA THR A 172 4.26 -0.76 3.61
C THR A 172 4.94 -2.03 4.13
N GLY A 173 4.83 -3.14 3.39
CA GLY A 173 5.55 -4.39 3.72
C GLY A 173 7.06 -4.23 3.71
N VAL A 174 7.61 -3.48 2.74
CA VAL A 174 9.06 -3.17 2.70
C VAL A 174 9.50 -2.37 3.92
N MET A 175 8.71 -1.37 4.35
CA MET A 175 9.00 -0.60 5.57
C MET A 175 8.96 -1.49 6.82
N TYR A 176 8.01 -2.43 6.90
CA TYR A 176 7.95 -3.41 7.98
C TYR A 176 9.21 -4.27 8.03
N VAL A 177 9.64 -4.86 6.91
CA VAL A 177 10.89 -5.66 6.86
C VAL A 177 12.10 -4.81 7.24
N ALA A 178 12.18 -3.58 6.73
CA ALA A 178 13.31 -2.69 7.00
C ALA A 178 13.47 -2.40 8.50
N ALA A 179 12.36 -2.17 9.19
CA ALA A 179 12.35 -1.92 10.63
C ALA A 179 12.61 -3.21 11.44
N GLN A 180 11.95 -4.33 11.10
CA GLN A 180 12.13 -5.61 11.81
C GLN A 180 13.56 -6.15 11.74
N LEU A 181 14.26 -5.90 10.63
CA LEU A 181 15.64 -6.35 10.44
C LEU A 181 16.68 -5.28 10.84
N ASP A 182 16.24 -4.13 11.37
CA ASP A 182 17.08 -2.96 11.67
C ASP A 182 18.04 -2.66 10.51
N LEU A 183 17.50 -2.62 9.28
CA LEU A 183 18.34 -2.40 8.11
C LEU A 183 19.07 -1.07 8.27
N PRO A 184 20.38 -0.99 7.98
CA PRO A 184 21.17 0.21 8.24
C PRO A 184 20.96 1.26 7.12
N LEU A 185 19.72 1.46 6.68
CA LEU A 185 19.32 2.32 5.57
C LEU A 185 18.27 3.32 6.04
N HIS A 186 18.42 4.59 5.66
CA HIS A 186 17.35 5.58 5.75
C HIS A 186 16.40 5.40 4.56
N ILE A 187 15.16 5.03 4.83
CA ILE A 187 14.13 4.77 3.82
C ILE A 187 12.89 5.63 4.16
N VAL A 188 12.36 6.28 3.13
CA VAL A 188 11.08 6.99 3.20
C VAL A 188 10.13 6.34 2.19
N ALA A 189 8.90 6.04 2.62
CA ALA A 189 7.87 5.57 1.69
C ALA A 189 6.69 6.55 1.67
N LEU A 190 6.21 6.85 0.46
CA LEU A 190 5.14 7.80 0.19
C LEU A 190 3.95 7.06 -0.44
N VAL A 191 2.76 7.29 0.09
CA VAL A 191 1.51 6.68 -0.39
C VAL A 191 0.45 7.78 -0.56
N PRO A 192 0.27 8.31 -1.77
CA PRO A 192 -0.92 9.08 -2.13
C PRO A 192 -2.10 8.12 -2.32
N ALA A 193 -3.19 8.31 -1.57
CA ALA A 193 -4.31 7.38 -1.56
C ALA A 193 -5.67 8.07 -1.73
N THR A 194 -6.51 7.47 -2.56
CA THR A 194 -7.89 7.85 -2.85
C THR A 194 -8.59 6.65 -3.51
N ASP A 195 -9.90 6.70 -3.71
CA ASP A 195 -10.56 5.95 -4.78
C ASP A 195 -10.75 6.83 -6.03
N ASN A 196 -10.98 6.18 -7.17
CA ASN A 196 -11.33 6.82 -8.44
C ASN A 196 -12.73 6.36 -8.83
N ARG A 197 -13.72 7.26 -8.72
CA ARG A 197 -15.15 6.95 -8.93
C ARG A 197 -15.81 7.96 -9.86
N PRO A 198 -16.90 7.57 -10.56
CA PRO A 198 -17.80 8.52 -11.16
C PRO A 198 -18.53 9.29 -10.03
N GLY A 199 -18.87 10.53 -10.28
CA GLY A 199 -19.61 11.37 -9.35
C GLY A 199 -19.94 12.70 -10.00
N GLU A 200 -20.87 13.46 -9.41
CA GLU A 200 -21.32 14.75 -9.95
C GLU A 200 -20.16 15.75 -10.12
N ASN A 201 -19.16 15.67 -9.23
CA ASN A 201 -17.98 16.52 -9.25
C ASN A 201 -16.74 15.84 -9.84
N ALA A 202 -16.87 14.64 -10.41
CA ALA A 202 -15.73 13.93 -10.98
C ALA A 202 -15.06 14.76 -12.07
N TYR A 203 -13.72 14.80 -12.05
CA TYR A 203 -12.94 15.31 -13.17
C TYR A 203 -13.26 14.52 -14.45
N VAL A 204 -13.16 15.18 -15.60
CA VAL A 204 -13.63 14.64 -16.88
C VAL A 204 -12.51 14.60 -17.93
N PRO A 205 -12.59 13.74 -18.95
CA PRO A 205 -11.69 13.82 -20.09
C PRO A 205 -11.71 15.22 -20.74
N GLY A 206 -10.54 15.83 -20.93
CA GLY A 206 -10.35 17.20 -21.41
C GLY A 206 -10.11 18.22 -20.29
N ASP A 207 -10.28 17.86 -19.02
CA ASP A 207 -9.91 18.74 -17.91
C ASP A 207 -8.40 18.99 -17.89
N VAL A 208 -8.01 20.24 -17.63
CA VAL A 208 -6.62 20.60 -17.37
C VAL A 208 -6.45 20.85 -15.87
N ILE A 209 -5.56 20.08 -15.24
CA ILE A 209 -5.27 20.18 -13.81
C ILE A 209 -3.86 20.70 -13.58
N THR A 210 -3.64 21.40 -12.46
CA THR A 210 -2.30 21.85 -12.05
C THR A 210 -1.75 20.89 -10.99
N MET A 211 -0.62 20.25 -11.27
CA MET A 211 0.05 19.30 -10.38
C MET A 211 0.77 20.01 -9.23
N TYR A 212 1.17 19.27 -8.20
CA TYR A 212 2.00 19.77 -7.09
C TYR A 212 3.27 20.49 -7.57
N SER A 213 3.88 20.00 -8.66
CA SER A 213 5.06 20.60 -9.29
C SER A 213 4.82 21.95 -9.98
N GLY A 214 3.56 22.39 -10.11
CA GLY A 214 3.15 23.56 -10.89
C GLY A 214 2.93 23.29 -12.39
N THR A 215 3.27 22.10 -12.88
CA THR A 215 2.99 21.68 -14.27
C THR A 215 1.49 21.46 -14.47
N THR A 216 0.96 21.87 -15.62
CA THR A 216 -0.42 21.58 -16.03
C THR A 216 -0.51 20.29 -16.84
N VAL A 217 -1.54 19.47 -16.61
CA VAL A 217 -1.79 18.21 -17.30
C VAL A 217 -3.20 18.20 -17.85
N GLU A 218 -3.35 17.98 -19.16
CA GLU A 218 -4.64 17.65 -19.77
C GLU A 218 -4.96 16.17 -19.55
N VAL A 219 -6.09 15.89 -18.92
CA VAL A 219 -6.54 14.53 -18.60
C VAL A 219 -7.32 13.99 -19.80
N LEU A 220 -6.68 13.18 -20.64
CA LEU A 220 -7.37 12.55 -21.77
C LEU A 220 -8.18 11.31 -21.38
N ASN A 221 -7.85 10.70 -20.24
CA ASN A 221 -8.49 9.48 -19.76
C ASN A 221 -8.41 9.43 -18.22
N THR A 222 -9.56 9.33 -17.56
CA THR A 222 -9.67 9.29 -16.09
C THR A 222 -9.36 7.91 -15.49
N ASP A 223 -9.15 6.89 -16.34
CA ASP A 223 -8.63 5.55 -16.01
C ASP A 223 -7.09 5.50 -16.04
N ALA A 224 -6.45 6.65 -16.25
CA ALA A 224 -5.02 6.85 -16.13
C ALA A 224 -4.66 7.59 -14.83
N GLU A 225 -5.49 7.47 -13.80
CA GLU A 225 -5.44 8.20 -12.53
C GLU A 225 -4.15 7.94 -11.73
N GLY A 226 -3.62 6.71 -11.78
CA GLY A 226 -2.46 6.32 -10.98
C GLY A 226 -1.24 7.20 -11.23
N ARG A 227 -1.02 7.64 -12.47
CA ARG A 227 0.12 8.52 -12.79
C ARG A 227 -0.06 9.94 -12.26
N LEU A 228 -1.31 10.39 -12.07
CA LEU A 228 -1.61 11.71 -11.51
C LEU A 228 -1.28 11.73 -10.02
N VAL A 229 -1.78 10.74 -9.27
CA VAL A 229 -1.49 10.67 -7.83
C VAL A 229 -0.01 10.41 -7.54
N LEU A 230 0.66 9.61 -8.37
CA LEU A 230 2.11 9.38 -8.26
C LEU A 230 2.92 10.62 -8.66
N GLY A 231 2.47 11.39 -9.65
CA GLY A 231 3.11 12.64 -10.06
C GLY A 231 3.22 13.62 -8.89
N ASP A 232 2.16 13.80 -8.11
CA ASP A 232 2.20 14.66 -6.92
C ASP A 232 3.12 14.12 -5.82
N ALA A 233 3.25 12.80 -5.67
CA ALA A 233 4.11 12.21 -4.65
C ALA A 233 5.61 12.24 -5.01
N LEU A 234 5.95 12.36 -6.29
CA LEU A 234 7.33 12.36 -6.78
C LEU A 234 8.00 13.75 -6.76
N HIS A 235 7.21 14.81 -6.55
CA HIS A 235 7.68 16.19 -6.53
C HIS A 235 7.61 16.78 -5.12
#